data_AF-A0A845U0R4-F1
#
_entry.id   AF-A0A845U0R4-F1
#
_cell.length_a   1.000
_cell.length_b   1.000
_cell.length_c   1.000
_cell.angle_alpha   90.00
_cell.angle_beta   90.00
_cell.angle_gamma   90.00
#
_symmetry.space_group_name_H-M   'P 1'
#
loop_
_entity.id
_entity.type
_entity.pdbx_description
1 polymer ?
#
loop_
_entity_poly.entity_id
_entity_poly.type
_entity_poly.pdbx_seq_one_letter_code
_entity_poly.pdbx_strand_id
1 'polypeptide(L)' 'MNLRQIVNKYLVAAGAFGCPILLASFGLSPEETEKLFSALDEDYQISRFFRFSYGEGQAFHINGIPQTHLSIDAAIETIL' A
#
# COMPACT_ATOMS: atom_id res chain seq x y z
N MET A 1 4.33 -10.83 3.71
CA MET A 1 5.42 -9.97 3.20
C MET A 1 5.87 -9.02 4.30
N ASN A 2 7.15 -8.66 4.36
CA ASN A 2 7.65 -7.62 5.28
C ASN A 2 7.64 -6.23 4.61
N LEU A 3 7.84 -5.16 5.40
CA LEU A 3 7.78 -3.78 4.91
C LEU A 3 8.73 -3.50 3.74
N ARG A 4 9.98 -3.97 3.82
CA ARG A 4 10.98 -3.83 2.74
C ARG A 4 10.53 -4.50 1.43
N GLN A 5 9.93 -5.69 1.50
CA GLN A 5 9.38 -6.38 0.33
C GLN A 5 8.22 -5.60 -0.29
N ILE A 6 7.38 -4.96 0.53
CA ILE A 6 6.26 -4.15 0.08
C ILE A 6 6.77 -2.91 -0.66
N VAL A 7 7.71 -2.18 -0.08
CA VAL A 7 8.30 -0.99 -0.71
C VAL A 7 9.03 -1.35 -2.02
N ASN A 8 9.78 -2.46 -2.04
CA ASN A 8 10.43 -2.91 -3.27
C ASN A 8 9.42 -3.25 -4.37
N LYS A 9 8.34 -3.99 -4.06
CA LYS A 9 7.28 -4.28 -5.03
C LYS A 9 6.59 -2.99 -5.51
N TYR A 10 6.33 -2.07 -4.59
CA TYR A 10 5.77 -0.77 -4.92
C TYR A 10 6.66 -0.01 -5.91
N LEU A 11 7.96 0.12 -5.65
CA LEU A 11 8.89 0.81 -6.55
C LEU A 11 9.01 0.16 -7.92
N VAL A 12 8.99 -1.18 -7.98
CA VAL A 12 8.99 -1.91 -9.26
C VAL A 12 7.74 -1.58 -10.09
N ALA A 13 6.57 -1.43 -9.45
CA ALA A 13 5.32 -1.11 -10.13
C ALA A 13 5.13 0.39 -10.41
N ALA A 14 5.56 1.25 -9.49
CA ALA A 14 5.33 2.71 -9.52
C ALA A 14 6.43 3.46 -10.28
N GLY A 15 7.63 2.91 -10.38
CA GLY A 15 8.82 3.57 -10.94
C GLY A 15 9.46 4.63 -10.02
N ALA A 16 8.65 5.31 -9.19
CA ALA A 16 9.09 6.30 -8.22
C ALA A 16 8.12 6.38 -7.02
N PHE A 17 8.59 6.98 -5.92
CA PHE A 17 7.75 7.32 -4.77
C PHE A 17 6.73 8.41 -5.11
N GLY A 18 5.62 8.44 -4.36
CA GLY A 18 4.52 9.39 -4.55
C GLY A 18 3.57 9.05 -5.69
N CYS A 19 3.92 8.10 -6.57
CA CYS A 19 3.04 7.65 -7.65
C CYS A 19 2.01 6.63 -7.12
N PRO A 20 0.69 6.85 -7.29
CA PRO A 20 -0.32 5.88 -6.90
C PRO A 20 -0.32 4.67 -7.84
N ILE A 21 -0.36 3.47 -7.27
CA ILE A 21 -0.50 2.21 -8.00
C ILE A 21 -1.71 1.42 -7.48
N LEU A 22 -2.27 0.54 -8.30
CA LEU A 22 -3.34 -0.37 -7.88
C LEU A 22 -2.86 -1.29 -6.75
N LEU A 23 -3.69 -1.47 -5.71
CA LEU A 23 -3.44 -2.46 -4.66
C LEU A 23 -3.36 -3.90 -5.22
N ALA A 24 -4.10 -4.17 -6.32
CA ALA A 24 -4.02 -5.44 -7.03
C ALA A 24 -2.61 -5.74 -7.59
N SER A 25 -1.78 -4.72 -7.86
CA SER A 25 -0.42 -4.89 -8.40
C SER A 25 0.53 -5.62 -7.44
N PHE A 26 0.17 -5.75 -6.16
CA PHE A 26 0.97 -6.53 -5.20
C PHE A 26 0.87 -8.05 -5.42
N GLY A 27 -0.11 -8.50 -6.21
CA GLY A 27 -0.28 -9.90 -6.62
C GLY A 27 -0.70 -10.83 -5.47
N LEU A 28 -1.41 -10.28 -4.48
CA LEU A 28 -1.97 -11.02 -3.34
C LEU A 28 -3.45 -11.32 -3.61
N SER A 29 -4.01 -12.31 -2.92
CA SER A 29 -5.46 -12.50 -2.90
C SER A 29 -6.17 -11.29 -2.26
N PRO A 30 -7.48 -11.11 -2.48
CA PRO A 30 -8.23 -10.01 -1.87
C PRO A 30 -8.15 -9.99 -0.34
N GLU A 31 -8.34 -11.14 0.31
CA GLU A 31 -8.28 -11.28 1.76
C GLU A 31 -6.89 -10.96 2.31
N GLU A 32 -5.82 -11.42 1.64
CA GLU A 32 -4.45 -11.11 2.04
C GLU A 32 -4.10 -9.64 1.85
N THR A 33 -4.61 -9.01 0.78
CA THR A 33 -4.44 -7.59 0.51
C THR A 33 -5.09 -6.76 1.61
N GLU A 34 -6.38 -7.02 1.89
CA GLU A 34 -7.12 -6.31 2.92
C GLU A 34 -6.46 -6.47 4.29
N LYS A 35 -6.11 -7.70 4.68
CA LYS A 35 -5.45 -7.97 5.96
C LYS A 35 -4.09 -7.29 6.08
N LEU A 36 -3.25 -7.36 5.04
CA LEU A 36 -1.91 -6.78 5.06
C LEU A 36 -1.97 -5.25 5.18
N PHE A 37 -2.71 -4.59 4.28
CA PHE A 37 -2.73 -3.14 4.24
C PHE A 37 -3.53 -2.53 5.39
N SER A 38 -4.52 -3.22 5.94
CA SER A 38 -5.19 -2.81 7.19
C SER A 38 -4.20 -2.77 8.36
N ALA A 39 -3.39 -3.82 8.53
CA ALA A 39 -2.39 -3.87 9.59
C ALA A 39 -1.30 -2.77 9.45
N LEU A 40 -0.91 -2.42 8.22
CA LEU A 40 0.04 -1.33 7.98
C LEU A 40 -0.57 0.05 8.22
N ASP A 41 -1.87 0.20 7.95
CA ASP A 41 -2.62 1.44 8.18
C ASP A 41 -2.86 1.68 9.69
N GLU A 42 -3.01 0.61 10.47
CA GLU A 42 -3.11 0.68 11.94
C GLU A 42 -1.78 1.07 12.62
N ASP A 43 -0.63 0.68 12.05
CA ASP A 43 0.68 1.04 12.60
C ASP A 43 1.07 2.46 12.20
N TYR A 44 0.90 3.42 13.12
CA TYR A 44 1.25 4.84 12.90
C TYR A 44 2.70 5.06 12.44
N GLN A 45 3.66 4.22 12.84
CA GLN A 45 5.05 4.38 12.39
C GLN A 45 5.17 4.18 10.89
N ILE A 46 4.29 3.38 10.30
CA ILE A 46 4.24 3.03 8.87
C ILE A 46 3.17 3.85 8.13
N SER A 47 1.95 3.92 8.65
CA SER A 47 0.79 4.48 7.95
C SER A 47 0.94 5.95 7.56
N ARG A 48 1.73 6.72 8.32
CA ARG A 48 2.09 8.11 7.96
C ARG A 48 2.76 8.27 6.59
N PHE A 49 3.35 7.20 6.05
CA PHE A 49 3.99 7.18 4.74
C PHE A 49 3.09 6.58 3.64
N PHE A 50 1.95 6.01 3.99
CA PHE A 50 1.04 5.33 3.08
C PHE A 50 -0.13 6.27 2.77
N ARG A 51 -0.41 6.48 1.49
CA ARG A 51 -1.55 7.28 1.03
C ARG A 51 -2.45 6.41 0.19
N PHE A 52 -3.54 5.97 0.78
CA PHE A 52 -4.58 5.25 0.05
C PHE A 52 -5.50 6.23 -0.70
N SER A 53 -5.97 5.81 -1.86
CA SER A 53 -6.99 6.55 -2.61
C SER A 53 -7.97 5.61 -3.34
N TYR A 54 -9.13 6.18 -3.66
CA TYR A 54 -10.22 5.50 -4.35
C TYR A 54 -10.39 6.05 -5.77
N GLY A 55 -10.48 5.16 -6.76
CA GLY A 55 -10.56 5.48 -8.19
C GLY A 55 -10.99 4.25 -9.00
N GLU A 56 -10.58 4.18 -10.27
CA GLU A 56 -10.88 3.01 -11.12
C GLU A 56 -10.03 1.80 -10.73
N GLY A 57 -10.64 0.61 -10.61
CA GLY A 57 -9.93 -0.64 -10.33
C GLY A 57 -10.66 -1.52 -9.33
N GLN A 58 -10.02 -2.63 -8.94
CA GLN A 58 -10.53 -3.51 -7.89
C GLN A 58 -10.43 -2.80 -6.53
N ALA A 59 -11.56 -2.72 -5.82
CA ALA A 59 -11.61 -2.17 -4.47
C ALA A 59 -11.29 -3.23 -3.41
N PHE A 60 -10.60 -2.80 -2.37
CA PHE A 60 -10.25 -3.55 -1.16
C PHE A 60 -10.67 -2.73 0.06
N HIS A 61 -11.17 -3.37 1.10
CA HIS A 61 -11.54 -2.70 2.35
C HIS A 61 -10.35 -2.64 3.31
N ILE A 62 -9.69 -1.49 3.34
CA ILE A 62 -8.57 -1.23 4.25
C ILE A 62 -9.14 -0.55 5.50
N ASN A 63 -9.09 -1.23 6.65
CA ASN A 63 -9.75 -0.80 7.88
C ASN A 63 -11.24 -0.43 7.70
N GLY A 64 -11.94 -1.19 6.86
CA GLY A 64 -13.36 -0.96 6.54
C GLY A 64 -13.63 0.17 5.55
N ILE A 65 -12.58 0.85 5.06
CA ILE A 65 -12.70 1.93 4.07
C ILE A 65 -12.34 1.37 2.69
N PRO A 66 -13.19 1.56 1.66
CA PRO A 66 -12.87 1.08 0.31
C PRO A 66 -11.71 1.90 -0.29
N GLN A 67 -10.68 1.19 -0.73
CA GLN A 67 -9.48 1.75 -1.36
C GLN A 67 -9.13 0.93 -2.61
N THR A 68 -8.51 1.58 -3.58
CA THR A 68 -8.13 0.95 -4.87
C THR A 68 -6.64 1.12 -5.14
N HIS A 69 -6.07 2.23 -4.70
CA HIS A 69 -4.70 2.60 -4.95
C HIS A 69 -3.94 2.87 -3.65
N LEU A 70 -2.61 2.77 -3.75
CA LEU A 70 -1.65 3.16 -2.72
C LEU A 70 -0.53 3.95 -3.37
N SER A 71 -0.16 5.10 -2.80
CA SER A 71 1.16 5.70 -2.99
C SER A 71 1.95 5.68 -1.69
N ILE A 72 3.28 5.54 -1.81
CA ILE A 72 4.20 5.51 -0.68
C ILE A 72 5.10 6.74 -0.75
N ASP A 73 5.24 7.44 0.36
CA ASP A 73 6.14 8.56 0.53
C ASP A 73 7.59 8.08 0.65
N ALA A 74 8.54 8.79 0.02
CA ALA A 74 9.96 8.44 0.05
C ALA A 74 10.55 8.41 1.47
N ALA A 75 9.99 9.18 2.42
CA ALA A 75 10.43 9.18 3.81
C ALA A 75 10.24 7.83 4.52
N ILE A 76 9.52 6.87 3.93
CA ILE A 76 9.48 5.48 4.42
C ILE A 76 10.89 4.89 4.58
N GLU A 77 11.85 5.31 3.76
CA GLU A 77 13.24 4.84 3.81
C GLU A 77 13.92 5.10 5.16
N THR A 78 13.42 6.05 5.96
CA THR A 78 13.93 6.34 7.30
C THR A 78 13.69 5.21 8.32
N ILE A 79 12.77 4.28 8.03
CA ILE A 79 12.40 3.16 8.91
C ILE A 79 12.60 1.78 8.26
N LEU A 80 13.23 1.72 7.08
CA LEU A 80 13.44 0.48 6.31
C LEU A 80 14.70 -0.29 6.68
#